data_AF-A0A0J1HRX3-F1
#
_entry.id   AF-A0A0J1HRX3-F1
#
_cell.length_a   1.000
_cell.length_b   1.000
_cell.length_c   1.000
_cell.angle_alpha   90.00
_cell.angle_beta   90.00
_cell.angle_gamma   90.00
#
_symmetry.space_group_name_H-M   'P 1'
#
loop_
_entity.id
_entity.type
_entity.pdbx_description
1 polymer ?
#
loop_
_entity_poly.entity_id
_entity_poly.type
_entity_poly.pdbx_seq_one_letter_code
_entity_poly.pdbx_strand_id
1 'polypeptide(L)'
;MNIPFEMGYTFDENLREKPLSLVEMKQGIVLLKEHLHEGPLYGKNCGLIGVYERITSNLSDSKYYLQKAIEYYTQTDNIQGLFINKLRLAHTYHWERNFSAANTIFIELLQTLPDLPAYEDFFYQHYGKSKLDEGDFHTALTCFQKALQIRLQKGDEELIHSTTLCIEHCMSRQLNMDV
;
A
#
# COMPACT_ATOMS: atom_id res chain seq x y z
N MET A 1 -2.47 21.58 -4.74
CA MET A 1 -3.62 21.96 -3.88
C MET A 1 -3.19 21.79 -2.43
N ASN A 2 -3.47 22.78 -1.58
CA ASN A 2 -3.33 22.62 -0.15
C ASN A 2 -4.61 21.99 0.39
N ILE A 3 -4.51 20.91 1.18
CA ILE A 3 -5.67 20.24 1.78
C ILE A 3 -5.75 20.74 3.22
N PRO A 4 -6.76 21.56 3.59
CA PRO A 4 -6.86 22.15 4.93
C PRO A 4 -7.47 21.17 5.95
N PHE A 5 -7.14 19.89 5.85
CA PHE A 5 -7.67 18.81 6.67
C PHE A 5 -6.52 17.88 7.09
N GLU A 6 -6.64 17.25 8.25
CA GLU A 6 -5.68 16.23 8.71
C GLU A 6 -5.80 14.96 7.85
N MET A 7 -4.77 14.69 7.05
CA MET A 7 -4.69 13.56 6.11
C MET A 7 -3.68 12.48 6.55
N GLY A 8 -3.08 12.64 7.73
CA GLY A 8 -2.15 11.69 8.32
C GLY A 8 -2.84 10.43 8.86
N TYR A 9 -2.02 9.41 9.08
CA TYR A 9 -2.46 8.12 9.61
C TYR A 9 -1.39 7.53 10.54
N THR A 10 -1.82 6.58 11.36
CA THR A 10 -0.97 5.70 12.17
C THR A 10 -1.24 4.24 11.77
N PHE A 11 -0.64 3.28 12.46
CA PHE A 11 -0.92 1.86 12.27
C PHE A 11 -1.63 1.28 13.49
N ASP A 12 -2.60 0.39 13.26
CA ASP A 12 -3.26 -0.39 14.32
C ASP A 12 -2.45 -1.64 14.70
N GLU A 13 -2.97 -2.43 15.64
CA GLU A 13 -2.34 -3.67 16.11
C GLU A 13 -2.18 -4.75 15.02
N ASN A 14 -2.90 -4.62 13.90
CA ASN A 14 -2.79 -5.49 12.73
C ASN A 14 -1.91 -4.85 11.63
N LEU A 15 -1.18 -3.79 11.95
CA LEU A 15 -0.27 -3.08 11.05
C LEU A 15 -0.99 -2.45 9.85
N ARG A 16 -2.30 -2.19 9.98
CA ARG A 16 -3.15 -1.51 9.02
C ARG A 16 -3.22 -0.03 9.32
N GLU A 17 -3.27 0.77 8.27
CA GLU A 17 -3.32 2.22 8.35
C GLU A 17 -4.64 2.67 9.01
N LYS A 18 -4.59 3.61 9.93
CA LYS A 18 -5.76 4.19 10.60
C LYS A 18 -5.65 5.72 10.59
N PRO A 19 -6.69 6.46 10.18
CA PRO A 19 -6.58 7.91 10.09
C PRO A 19 -6.36 8.52 11.47
N LEU A 20 -5.55 9.57 11.56
CA LEU A 20 -5.44 10.37 12.79
C LEU A 20 -6.77 11.07 13.11
N SER A 21 -7.48 11.52 12.06
CA SER A 21 -8.82 12.09 12.13
C SER A 21 -9.70 11.53 11.02
N LEU A 22 -10.61 10.61 11.35
CA LEU A 22 -11.53 10.01 10.37
C LEU A 22 -12.44 11.06 9.72
N VAL A 23 -12.89 12.05 10.50
CA VAL A 23 -13.79 13.10 10.03
C VAL A 23 -13.06 14.01 9.03
N GLU A 24 -11.88 14.50 9.38
CA GLU A 24 -11.13 15.42 8.52
C GLU A 24 -10.58 14.72 7.28
N MET A 25 -10.10 13.48 7.39
CA MET A 25 -9.68 12.73 6.21
C MET A 25 -10.83 12.55 5.21
N LYS A 26 -12.05 12.26 5.69
CA LYS A 26 -13.25 12.19 4.82
C LYS A 26 -13.55 13.53 4.15
N GLN A 27 -13.44 14.64 4.88
CA GLN A 27 -13.62 15.98 4.29
C GLN A 27 -12.56 16.29 3.24
N GLY A 28 -11.30 15.94 3.50
CA GLY A 28 -10.21 16.11 2.54
C GLY A 28 -10.38 15.25 1.30
N ILE A 29 -10.89 14.02 1.43
CA ILE A 29 -11.24 13.19 0.28
C ILE A 29 -12.33 13.86 -0.57
N VAL A 30 -13.40 14.39 0.03
CA VAL A 30 -14.46 15.11 -0.70
C VAL A 30 -13.86 16.29 -1.47
N LEU A 31 -13.03 17.11 -0.82
CA LEU A 31 -12.35 18.25 -1.48
C LEU A 31 -11.49 17.79 -2.66
N LEU A 32 -10.72 16.70 -2.48
CA LEU A 32 -9.89 16.12 -3.54
C LEU A 32 -10.72 15.65 -4.74
N LYS A 33 -11.87 15.02 -4.50
CA LYS A 33 -12.80 14.57 -5.54
C LYS A 33 -13.43 15.74 -6.29
N GLU A 34 -13.87 16.78 -5.60
CA GLU A 34 -14.47 17.98 -6.20
C GLU A 34 -13.51 18.71 -7.15
N HIS A 35 -12.21 18.67 -6.85
CA HIS A 35 -11.18 19.31 -7.66
C HIS A 35 -10.45 18.33 -8.59
N LEU A 36 -10.93 17.10 -8.70
CA LEU A 36 -10.35 16.12 -9.59
C LEU A 36 -10.73 16.45 -11.03
N HIS A 37 -9.72 16.77 -11.84
CA HIS A 37 -9.86 17.05 -13.26
C HIS A 37 -8.76 16.33 -14.03
N GLU A 38 -9.07 15.93 -15.27
CA GLU A 38 -8.07 15.36 -16.16
C GLU A 38 -6.97 16.39 -16.47
N GLY A 39 -5.72 15.97 -16.29
CA GLY A 39 -4.55 16.84 -16.39
C GLY A 39 -3.31 16.13 -15.87
N PRO A 40 -2.14 16.80 -15.84
CA PRO A 40 -0.87 16.17 -15.48
C PRO A 40 -0.83 15.52 -14.09
N LEU A 41 -1.68 15.98 -13.17
CA LEU A 41 -1.77 15.48 -11.79
C LEU A 41 -2.90 14.47 -11.57
N TYR A 42 -3.69 14.14 -12.60
CA TYR A 42 -4.87 13.30 -12.47
C TYR A 42 -4.54 11.92 -11.88
N GLY A 43 -3.58 11.19 -12.48
CA GLY A 43 -3.17 9.88 -11.97
C GLY A 43 -2.66 9.92 -10.53
N LYS A 44 -1.93 10.98 -10.16
CA LYS A 44 -1.42 11.18 -8.80
C LYS A 44 -2.57 11.40 -7.81
N ASN A 45 -3.53 12.26 -8.16
CA ASN A 45 -4.66 12.60 -7.31
C ASN A 45 -5.61 11.41 -7.13
N CYS A 46 -5.93 10.69 -8.22
CA CYS A 46 -6.65 9.42 -8.17
C CYS A 46 -5.96 8.41 -7.24
N GLY A 47 -4.64 8.26 -7.38
CA GLY A 47 -3.85 7.38 -6.53
C GLY A 47 -3.90 7.75 -5.04
N LEU A 48 -3.91 9.05 -4.71
CA LEU A 48 -4.04 9.55 -3.34
C LEU A 48 -5.43 9.33 -2.78
N ILE A 49 -6.48 9.68 -3.54
CA ILE A 49 -7.88 9.43 -3.16
C ILE A 49 -8.06 7.95 -2.86
N GLY A 50 -7.54 7.07 -3.71
CA GLY A 50 -7.61 5.63 -3.50
C GLY A 50 -7.00 5.17 -2.17
N VAL A 51 -5.81 5.68 -1.82
CA VAL A 51 -5.17 5.39 -0.53
C VAL A 51 -6.03 5.87 0.64
N TYR A 52 -6.50 7.11 0.61
CA TYR A 52 -7.30 7.66 1.72
C TYR A 52 -8.64 6.94 1.87
N GLU A 53 -9.30 6.58 0.76
CA GLU A 53 -10.54 5.79 0.80
C GLU A 53 -10.30 4.41 1.42
N ARG A 54 -9.17 3.75 1.15
CA ARG A 54 -8.78 2.51 1.83
C ARG A 54 -8.65 2.74 3.34
N ILE A 55 -7.91 3.77 3.74
CA ILE A 55 -7.68 4.12 5.16
C ILE A 55 -9.00 4.41 5.88
N THR A 56 -9.96 5.03 5.20
CA THR A 56 -11.31 5.28 5.75
C THR A 56 -12.28 4.12 5.56
N SER A 57 -11.79 2.93 5.18
CA SER A 57 -12.54 1.67 4.97
C SER A 57 -13.56 1.66 3.82
N ASN A 58 -13.49 2.62 2.89
CA ASN A 58 -14.28 2.64 1.65
C ASN A 58 -13.54 1.90 0.53
N LEU A 59 -13.45 0.57 0.64
CA LEU A 59 -12.64 -0.24 -0.27
C LEU A 59 -13.11 -0.21 -1.73
N SER A 60 -14.42 -0.03 -1.98
CA SER A 60 -14.97 0.12 -3.33
C SER A 60 -14.45 1.37 -4.04
N ASP A 61 -14.49 2.53 -3.37
CA ASP A 61 -13.99 3.79 -3.92
C ASP A 61 -12.46 3.74 -4.04
N SER A 62 -11.76 3.12 -3.08
CA SER A 62 -10.32 2.87 -3.21
C SER A 62 -9.99 2.17 -4.53
N LYS A 63 -10.65 1.04 -4.82
CA LYS A 63 -10.44 0.29 -6.06
C LYS A 63 -10.77 1.15 -7.29
N TYR A 64 -11.89 1.87 -7.27
CA TYR A 64 -12.30 2.72 -8.38
C TYR A 64 -11.24 3.77 -8.74
N TYR A 65 -10.77 4.56 -7.77
CA TYR A 65 -9.79 5.61 -8.05
C TYR A 65 -8.40 5.07 -8.35
N LEU A 66 -7.99 3.95 -7.75
CA LEU A 66 -6.74 3.29 -8.11
C LEU A 66 -6.76 2.75 -9.54
N GLN A 67 -7.91 2.21 -9.99
CA GLN A 67 -8.09 1.78 -11.37
C GLN A 67 -8.02 2.98 -12.35
N LYS A 68 -8.60 4.14 -11.98
CA LYS A 68 -8.45 5.38 -12.75
C LYS A 68 -7.01 5.88 -12.83
N ALA A 69 -6.23 5.76 -11.75
CA ALA A 69 -4.81 6.08 -11.79
C ALA A 69 -4.03 5.11 -12.71
N ILE A 70 -4.33 3.82 -12.65
CA ILE A 70 -3.74 2.79 -13.51
C ILE A 70 -4.06 3.04 -14.99
N GLU A 71 -5.32 3.30 -15.33
CA GLU A 71 -5.77 3.66 -16.69
C GLU A 71 -4.98 4.86 -17.22
N TYR A 72 -4.90 5.94 -16.43
CA TYR A 72 -4.15 7.14 -16.80
C TYR A 72 -2.66 6.85 -17.05
N TYR A 73 -1.99 6.19 -16.11
CA TYR A 73 -0.56 5.91 -16.25
C TYR A 73 -0.23 4.90 -17.34
N THR A 74 -1.19 4.06 -17.71
CA THR A 74 -1.10 3.19 -18.89
C THR A 74 -1.15 4.00 -20.17
N GLN A 75 -2.09 4.96 -20.28
CA GLN A 75 -2.23 5.83 -21.46
C GLN A 75 -1.05 6.79 -21.65
N THR A 76 -0.37 7.15 -20.56
CA THR A 76 0.79 8.06 -20.59
C THR A 76 2.13 7.32 -20.57
N ASP A 77 2.15 6.00 -20.75
CA ASP A 77 3.36 5.14 -20.73
C ASP A 77 4.26 5.37 -19.50
N ASN A 78 3.65 5.61 -18.33
CA ASN A 78 4.37 5.90 -17.09
C ASN A 78 4.46 4.64 -16.22
N ILE A 79 5.52 3.86 -16.44
CA ILE A 79 5.79 2.59 -15.74
C ILE A 79 5.81 2.76 -14.22
N GLN A 80 6.43 3.82 -13.71
CA GLN A 80 6.52 4.10 -12.28
C GLN A 80 5.13 4.34 -11.65
N GLY A 81 4.33 5.20 -12.27
CA GLY A 81 2.98 5.50 -11.82
C GLY A 81 2.06 4.26 -11.88
N LEU A 82 2.21 3.44 -12.92
CA LEU A 82 1.51 2.19 -13.08
C LEU A 82 1.84 1.20 -11.94
N PHE A 83 3.14 1.00 -11.67
CA PHE A 83 3.62 0.10 -10.61
C PHE A 83 3.07 0.53 -9.24
N ILE A 84 3.24 1.81 -8.88
CA ILE A 84 2.80 2.33 -7.58
C ILE A 84 1.31 2.10 -7.35
N ASN A 85 0.48 2.36 -8.36
CA ASN A 85 -0.97 2.26 -8.19
C ASN A 85 -1.47 0.82 -8.25
N LYS A 86 -0.81 -0.07 -9.00
CA LYS A 86 -1.04 -1.52 -8.89
C LYS A 86 -0.67 -2.05 -7.51
N LEU A 87 0.46 -1.63 -6.94
CA LEU A 87 0.85 -2.02 -5.58
C LEU A 87 -0.19 -1.57 -4.54
N ARG A 88 -0.69 -0.33 -4.65
CA ARG A 88 -1.78 0.18 -3.81
C ARG A 88 -3.10 -0.56 -4.01
N LEU A 89 -3.39 -1.02 -5.23
CA LEU A 89 -4.58 -1.81 -5.54
C LEU A 89 -4.48 -3.21 -4.92
N ALA A 90 -3.32 -3.86 -5.03
CA ALA A 90 -3.06 -5.14 -4.35
C ALA A 90 -3.25 -5.01 -2.84
N HIS A 91 -2.77 -3.92 -2.23
CA HIS A 91 -2.96 -3.64 -0.81
C HIS A 91 -4.44 -3.43 -0.45
N THR A 92 -5.25 -2.86 -1.36
CA THR A 92 -6.70 -2.72 -1.16
C THR A 92 -7.41 -4.07 -1.22
N TYR A 93 -7.06 -4.95 -2.17
CA TYR A 93 -7.59 -6.32 -2.20
C TYR A 93 -7.17 -7.14 -0.99
N HIS A 94 -5.94 -6.95 -0.48
CA HIS A 94 -5.48 -7.52 0.78
C HIS A 94 -6.41 -7.08 1.94
N TRP A 95 -6.74 -5.80 2.06
CA TRP A 95 -7.64 -5.33 3.12
C TRP A 95 -9.06 -5.92 3.02
N GLU A 96 -9.53 -6.17 1.79
CA GLU A 96 -10.78 -6.87 1.49
C GLU A 96 -10.71 -8.38 1.78
N ARG A 97 -9.55 -8.90 2.19
CA ARG A 97 -9.24 -10.34 2.32
C ARG A 97 -9.41 -11.12 1.01
N ASN A 98 -9.40 -10.44 -0.13
CA ASN A 98 -9.35 -11.06 -1.45
C ASN A 98 -7.89 -11.35 -1.82
N PHE A 99 -7.29 -12.31 -1.11
CA PHE A 99 -5.88 -12.67 -1.28
C PHE A 99 -5.59 -13.20 -2.68
N SER A 100 -6.54 -13.86 -3.33
CA SER A 100 -6.37 -14.32 -4.71
C SER A 100 -6.12 -13.15 -5.66
N ALA A 101 -6.96 -12.11 -5.64
CA ALA A 101 -6.77 -10.92 -6.48
C ALA A 101 -5.51 -10.14 -6.11
N ALA A 102 -5.20 -10.01 -4.81
CA ALA A 102 -3.97 -9.37 -4.36
C ALA A 102 -2.73 -10.12 -4.88
N ASN A 103 -2.70 -11.45 -4.74
CA ASN A 103 -1.59 -12.30 -5.19
C ASN A 103 -1.39 -12.24 -6.70
N THR A 104 -2.46 -12.19 -7.50
CA THR A 104 -2.35 -11.98 -8.96
C THR A 104 -1.58 -10.70 -9.28
N ILE A 105 -1.91 -9.59 -8.62
CA ILE A 105 -1.23 -8.31 -8.85
C ILE A 105 0.21 -8.35 -8.32
N PHE A 106 0.47 -8.94 -7.15
CA PHE A 106 1.83 -9.06 -6.63
C PHE A 106 2.74 -9.89 -7.55
N ILE A 107 2.23 -10.98 -8.14
CA ILE A 107 2.99 -11.79 -9.11
C ILE A 107 3.32 -10.98 -10.35
N GLU A 108 2.37 -10.18 -10.86
CA GLU A 108 2.60 -9.27 -11.98
C GLU A 108 3.68 -8.23 -11.64
N LEU A 109 3.56 -7.58 -10.48
CA LEU A 109 4.52 -6.56 -10.04
C LEU A 109 5.92 -7.12 -9.84
N LEU A 110 6.05 -8.36 -9.37
CA LEU A 110 7.34 -9.03 -9.22
C LEU A 110 8.09 -9.13 -10.55
N GLN A 111 7.40 -9.33 -11.68
CA GLN A 111 8.02 -9.38 -13.00
C GLN A 111 8.54 -8.00 -13.46
N THR A 112 7.89 -6.92 -13.01
CA THR A 112 8.28 -5.54 -13.35
C THR A 112 9.32 -4.93 -12.41
N LEU A 113 9.58 -5.59 -11.28
CA LEU A 113 10.45 -5.08 -10.23
C LEU A 113 11.90 -4.81 -10.67
N PRO A 114 12.52 -5.62 -11.56
CA PRO A 114 13.88 -5.35 -12.06
C PRO A 114 14.03 -3.98 -12.75
N ASP A 115 12.96 -3.45 -13.33
CA ASP A 115 12.96 -2.13 -13.99
C ASP A 115 12.78 -0.98 -12.99
N LEU A 116 12.39 -1.29 -11.75
CA LEU A 116 12.01 -0.34 -10.70
C LEU A 116 12.64 -0.66 -9.33
N PRO A 117 13.96 -0.83 -9.23
CA PRO A 117 14.63 -1.29 -8.01
C PRO A 117 14.42 -0.36 -6.81
N ALA A 118 14.14 0.94 -7.04
CA ALA A 118 13.83 1.90 -5.98
C ALA A 118 12.58 1.52 -5.15
N TYR A 119 11.69 0.69 -5.69
CA TYR A 119 10.42 0.27 -5.07
C TYR A 119 10.46 -1.15 -4.49
N GLU A 120 11.61 -1.83 -4.55
CA GLU A 120 11.74 -3.23 -4.13
C GLU A 120 11.40 -3.43 -2.65
N ASP A 121 11.83 -2.52 -1.77
CA ASP A 121 11.48 -2.54 -0.36
C ASP A 121 9.99 -2.32 -0.10
N PHE A 122 9.35 -1.39 -0.82
CA PHE A 122 7.90 -1.18 -0.73
C PHE A 122 7.12 -2.40 -1.20
N PHE A 123 7.54 -3.01 -2.31
CA PHE A 123 6.93 -4.24 -2.82
C PHE A 123 6.95 -5.34 -1.77
N TYR A 124 8.12 -5.68 -1.23
CA TYR A 124 8.25 -6.74 -0.25
C TYR A 124 7.54 -6.41 1.07
N GLN A 125 7.56 -5.14 1.50
CA GLN A 125 6.84 -4.71 2.69
C GLN A 125 5.32 -4.96 2.56
N HIS A 126 4.71 -4.59 1.44
CA HIS A 126 3.27 -4.77 1.23
C HIS A 126 2.90 -6.23 0.96
N TYR A 127 3.72 -6.96 0.19
CA TYR A 127 3.47 -8.37 -0.08
C TYR A 127 3.58 -9.20 1.20
N GLY A 128 4.58 -8.90 2.04
CA GLY A 128 4.74 -9.53 3.36
C GLY A 128 3.53 -9.30 4.26
N LYS A 129 2.98 -8.07 4.32
CA LYS A 129 1.74 -7.78 5.08
C LYS A 129 0.54 -8.58 4.57
N SER A 130 0.40 -8.72 3.25
CA SER A 130 -0.67 -9.53 2.67
C SER A 130 -0.52 -11.01 3.03
N LYS A 131 0.69 -11.56 2.97
CA LYS A 131 0.97 -12.96 3.31
C LYS A 131 0.80 -13.25 4.79
N LEU A 132 1.15 -12.30 5.64
CA LEU A 132 0.92 -12.38 7.08
C LEU A 132 -0.58 -12.52 7.39
N ASP A 133 -1.43 -11.71 6.76
CA ASP A 133 -2.88 -11.76 6.95
C ASP A 133 -3.54 -12.99 6.27
N GLU A 134 -2.90 -13.54 5.23
CA GLU A 134 -3.28 -14.80 4.57
C GLU A 134 -2.91 -16.04 5.42
N GLY A 135 -1.99 -15.89 6.39
CA GLY A 135 -1.50 -16.97 7.25
C GLY A 135 -0.23 -17.67 6.73
N ASP A 136 0.37 -17.17 5.65
CA ASP A 136 1.65 -17.65 5.13
C ASP A 136 2.82 -16.90 5.80
N PHE A 137 3.10 -17.26 7.06
CA PHE A 137 4.12 -16.61 7.89
C PHE A 137 5.54 -16.78 7.32
N HIS A 138 5.83 -17.90 6.65
CA HIS A 138 7.13 -18.14 6.07
C HIS A 138 7.44 -17.17 4.93
N THR A 139 6.50 -17.02 3.99
CA THR A 139 6.63 -16.06 2.89
C THR A 139 6.61 -14.63 3.42
N ALA A 140 5.75 -14.33 4.41
CA ALA A 140 5.69 -13.02 5.04
C ALA A 140 7.04 -12.60 5.64
N LEU A 141 7.65 -13.47 6.45
CA LEU A 141 8.94 -13.23 7.07
C LEU A 141 10.05 -13.03 6.03
N THR A 142 10.08 -13.87 5.00
CA THR A 142 11.03 -13.75 3.89
C THR A 142 10.91 -12.38 3.20
N CYS A 143 9.69 -11.92 2.96
CA CYS A 143 9.44 -10.60 2.37
C CYS A 143 9.92 -9.49 3.30
N PHE A 144 9.58 -9.51 4.58
CA PHE A 144 10.02 -8.48 5.51
C PHE A 144 11.54 -8.43 5.68
N GLN A 145 12.22 -9.57 5.69
CA GLN A 145 13.69 -9.62 5.74
C GLN A 145 14.33 -8.98 4.51
N LYS A 146 13.79 -9.22 3.30
CA LYS A 146 14.25 -8.55 2.08
C LYS A 146 14.01 -7.05 2.12
N ALA A 147 12.82 -6.61 2.56
CA ALA A 147 12.52 -5.18 2.72
C ALA A 147 13.48 -4.52 3.72
N LEU A 148 13.75 -5.16 4.85
CA LEU A 148 14.66 -4.66 5.89
C LEU A 148 16.09 -4.52 5.36
N GLN A 149 16.60 -5.52 4.63
CA GLN A 149 17.94 -5.47 4.05
C GLN A 149 18.12 -4.25 3.14
N ILE A 150 17.13 -3.96 2.29
CA ILE A 150 17.17 -2.80 1.38
C ILE A 150 17.05 -1.49 2.17
N ARG A 151 16.17 -1.42 3.17
CA ARG A 151 15.96 -0.22 4.00
C ARG A 151 17.18 0.12 4.85
N LEU A 152 17.89 -0.88 5.36
CA LEU A 152 19.18 -0.71 6.04
C LEU A 152 20.24 -0.09 5.12
N GLN A 153 20.26 -0.47 3.84
CA GLN A 153 21.16 0.15 2.86
C GLN A 153 20.76 1.59 2.53
N LYS A 154 19.46 1.89 2.49
CA LYS A 154 18.93 3.25 2.28
C LYS A 154 19.13 4.17 3.49
N GLY A 155 19.23 3.62 4.70
CA GLY A 155 19.37 4.38 5.95
C GLY A 155 18.09 5.11 6.38
N ASP A 156 16.91 4.62 5.98
CA ASP A 156 15.63 5.20 6.36
C ASP A 156 15.13 4.59 7.68
N GLU A 157 15.43 5.27 8.79
CA GLU A 157 15.15 4.78 10.15
C GLU A 157 13.65 4.54 10.41
N GLU A 158 12.75 5.35 9.84
CA GLU A 158 11.31 5.16 10.00
C GLU A 158 10.85 3.88 9.30
N LEU A 159 11.32 3.65 8.08
CA LEU A 159 11.01 2.44 7.33
C LEU A 159 11.65 1.20 7.96
N ILE A 160 12.88 1.30 8.46
CA ILE A 160 13.56 0.22 9.21
C ILE A 160 12.72 -0.17 10.42
N HIS A 161 12.36 0.81 11.26
CA HIS A 161 11.53 0.57 12.44
C HIS A 161 10.19 -0.08 12.07
N SER A 162 9.52 0.44 11.03
CA SER A 162 8.25 -0.12 10.54
C SER A 162 8.39 -1.59 10.10
N THR A 163 9.47 -1.97 9.41
CA THR A 163 9.70 -3.36 8.99
C THR A 163 10.04 -4.26 10.17
N THR A 164 10.82 -3.78 11.14
CA THR A 164 11.16 -4.55 12.34
C THR A 164 9.92 -4.92 13.13
N LEU A 165 8.97 -3.98 13.31
CA LEU A 165 7.67 -4.28 13.94
C LEU A 165 6.88 -5.36 13.18
N CYS A 166 6.93 -5.36 11.84
CA CYS A 166 6.30 -6.42 11.04
C CYS A 166 6.95 -7.80 11.28
N ILE A 167 8.27 -7.86 11.41
CA ILE A 167 9.01 -9.09 11.68
C ILE A 167 8.65 -9.62 13.07
N GLU A 168 8.71 -8.77 14.09
CA GLU A 168 8.34 -9.12 15.47
C GLU A 168 6.91 -9.64 15.55
N HIS A 169 5.97 -8.94 14.91
CA HIS A 169 4.58 -9.36 14.84
C HIS A 169 4.43 -10.73 14.16
N CYS A 170 5.11 -10.94 13.02
CA CYS A 170 5.09 -12.21 12.29
C CYS A 170 5.61 -13.38 13.15
N MET A 171 6.74 -13.19 13.84
CA MET A 171 7.33 -14.21 14.71
C MET A 171 6.43 -14.54 15.91
N SER A 172 5.80 -13.52 16.51
CA SER A 172 4.89 -13.72 17.64
C SER A 172 3.65 -14.56 17.26
N ARG A 173 3.10 -14.36 16.05
CA ARG A 173 1.94 -15.12 15.57
C ARG A 173 2.29 -16.56 15.21
N GLN A 174 3.47 -16.78 14.63
CA GLN A 174 3.94 -18.12 14.32
C GLN A 174 4.06 -18.98 15.60
N LEU A 175 4.68 -18.44 16.66
CA LEU A 175 4.83 -19.13 17.94
C LEU A 175 3.48 -19.48 18.59
N ASN A 176 2.45 -18.65 18.45
CA ASN A 176 1.13 -18.91 19.01
C ASN A 176 0.31 -19.96 18.24
N MET A 177 0.74 -20.35 17.04
CA MET A 177 0.08 -21.40 16.24
C MET A 177 0.71 -22.78 16.41
N ASP A 178 1.94 -22.84 16.95
CA ASP A 178 2.68 -24.08 17.20
C ASP A 178 2.42 -24.67 18.61
N VAL A 179 1.50 -24.07 19.40
CA VAL A 179 1.09 -24.46 20.77
C VAL A 179 -0.36 -24.92 20.78
#